data_AF-A0A8T1X0N8-F1
#
_entry.id   AF-A0A8T1X0N8-F1
#
_cell.length_a   1.000
_cell.length_b   1.000
_cell.length_c   1.000
_cell.angle_alpha   90.00
_cell.angle_beta   90.00
_cell.angle_gamma   90.00
#
_symmetry.space_group_name_H-M   'P 1'
#
loop_
_entity.id
_entity.type
_entity.pdbx_description
1 polymer ?
#
loop_
_entity_poly.entity_id
_entity_poly.type
_entity_poly.pdbx_seq_one_letter_code
_entity_poly.pdbx_strand_id
1 'polypeptide(L)'
;MDNFVLRGDAAAALAASLADAPQQAQKKRRRQTTIHHGDKVVSEERVQYLKEELDDAKTASNMMSVLEALEQVFVSLEMLEKTRIGVTLTRLTRRADSDEVKERARNLLRAWKSRAKKAMRRRARRVETYGRNFAD
;
A
#
# COMPACT_ATOMS: atom_id res chain seq x y z
N MET A 1 -33.77 -2.03 7.11
CA MET A 1 -33.02 -1.47 8.25
C MET A 1 -34.06 -0.86 9.17
N ASP A 2 -34.40 -1.55 10.25
CA ASP A 2 -35.43 -1.11 11.17
C ASP A 2 -34.87 0.00 12.07
N ASN A 3 -35.51 1.17 12.02
CA ASN A 3 -35.17 2.31 12.87
C ASN A 3 -35.83 2.10 14.24
N PHE A 4 -35.07 1.57 15.19
CA PHE A 4 -35.52 1.48 16.58
C PHE A 4 -35.48 2.86 17.24
N VAL A 5 -36.65 3.45 17.46
CA VAL A 5 -36.81 4.68 18.25
C VAL A 5 -37.03 4.29 19.71
N LEU A 6 -36.04 4.53 20.56
CA LEU A 6 -36.17 4.37 22.01
C LEU A 6 -37.13 5.45 22.54
N ARG A 7 -38.20 5.05 23.24
CA ARG A 7 -39.13 5.97 23.92
C ARG A 7 -39.22 5.64 25.41
N GLY A 8 -39.41 6.67 26.23
CA GLY A 8 -39.59 6.54 27.68
C GLY A 8 -38.29 6.39 28.46
N ASP A 9 -38.33 5.66 29.57
CA ASP A 9 -37.21 5.52 30.53
C ASP A 9 -35.90 5.04 29.91
N ALA A 10 -35.96 4.25 28.82
CA ALA A 10 -34.77 3.82 28.10
C ALA A 10 -34.02 4.98 27.41
N ALA A 11 -34.74 6.03 26.98
CA ALA A 11 -34.13 7.24 26.43
C ALA A 11 -33.54 8.12 27.55
N ALA A 12 -34.20 8.18 28.72
CA ALA A 12 -33.71 8.91 29.88
C ALA A 12 -32.45 8.27 30.48
N ALA A 13 -32.40 6.93 30.56
CA ALA A 13 -31.23 6.18 31.02
C ALA A 13 -30.02 6.37 30.10
N LEU A 14 -30.23 6.41 28.77
CA LEU A 14 -29.17 6.72 27.81
C LEU A 14 -28.67 8.17 27.98
N ALA A 15 -29.58 9.13 28.13
CA ALA A 15 -29.23 10.53 28.35
C ALA A 15 -28.44 10.75 29.65
N ALA A 16 -28.83 10.07 30.74
CA ALA A 16 -28.10 10.10 32.00
C ALA A 16 -26.70 9.48 31.87
N SER A 17 -26.57 8.35 31.15
CA SER A 17 -25.26 7.72 30.89
C SER A 17 -24.32 8.57 30.03
N LEU A 18 -24.87 9.44 29.18
CA LEU A 18 -24.11 10.40 28.36
C LEU A 18 -23.70 11.65 29.14
N ALA A 19 -24.50 12.07 30.13
CA ALA A 19 -24.22 13.22 30.97
C ALA A 19 -23.13 12.95 32.02
N ASP A 20 -23.03 11.70 32.50
CA ASP A 20 -22.08 11.29 33.55
C ASP A 20 -20.78 10.65 33.00
N ALA A 21 -20.61 10.64 31.68
CA ALA A 21 -19.40 10.13 31.06
C ALA A 21 -18.27 11.17 31.20
N PRO A 22 -17.16 10.86 31.91
CA PRO A 22 -16.01 11.76 31.94
C PRO A 22 -15.52 12.00 30.51
N GLN A 23 -15.43 13.28 30.13
CA GLN A 23 -15.02 13.78 28.80
C GLN A 23 -13.63 13.30 28.33
N GLN A 24 -12.91 12.51 29.15
CA GLN A 24 -11.58 12.01 28.86
C GLN A 24 -11.55 10.64 28.16
N ALA A 25 -12.71 9.99 27.99
CA ALA A 25 -12.83 8.73 27.26
C ALA A 25 -13.28 8.92 25.80
N GLN A 26 -12.86 10.02 25.14
CA GLN A 26 -12.64 10.01 23.69
C GLN A 26 -11.45 9.08 23.40
N LYS A 27 -11.68 7.79 23.68
CA LYS A 27 -10.96 6.63 23.20
C LYS A 27 -10.50 6.99 21.82
N LYS A 28 -9.18 7.06 21.62
CA LYS A 28 -8.48 6.93 20.35
C LYS A 28 -9.40 6.12 19.44
N ARG A 29 -10.23 6.80 18.62
CA ARG A 29 -11.05 6.10 17.63
C ARG A 29 -9.99 5.44 16.79
N ARG A 30 -9.82 4.12 16.95
CA ARG A 30 -8.91 3.32 16.14
C ARG A 30 -9.31 3.72 14.74
N ARG A 31 -8.47 4.55 14.10
CA ARG A 31 -8.74 5.07 12.78
C ARG A 31 -8.76 3.83 11.93
N GLN A 32 -9.96 3.32 11.67
CA GLN A 32 -10.19 2.28 10.69
C GLN A 32 -9.44 2.78 9.47
N THR A 33 -8.38 2.08 9.08
CA THR A 33 -7.66 2.43 7.87
C THR A 33 -8.65 2.14 6.75
N THR A 34 -9.36 3.17 6.30
CA THR A 34 -10.25 3.07 5.15
C THR A 34 -9.42 2.47 4.03
N ILE A 35 -9.77 1.26 3.62
CA ILE A 35 -9.13 0.62 2.48
C ILE A 35 -9.58 1.45 1.29
N HIS A 36 -8.78 2.44 0.93
CA HIS A 36 -9.22 3.47 0.00
C HIS A 36 -9.53 2.87 -1.38
N HIS A 37 -8.97 1.71 -1.76
CA HIS A 37 -9.14 1.09 -3.08
C HIS A 37 -9.14 -0.45 -2.93
N GLY A 38 -10.17 -1.12 -3.45
CA GLY A 38 -10.25 -2.59 -3.55
C GLY A 38 -9.23 -3.19 -4.54
N ASP A 39 -8.76 -2.39 -5.51
CA ASP A 39 -7.79 -2.79 -6.55
C ASP A 39 -6.34 -2.94 -6.06
N LYS A 40 -6.07 -2.79 -4.76
CA LYS A 40 -4.71 -2.85 -4.19
C LYS A 40 -4.31 -4.22 -3.65
N VAL A 41 -5.17 -5.23 -3.82
CA VAL A 41 -4.80 -6.62 -3.52
C VAL A 41 -4.05 -7.15 -4.74
N VAL A 42 -2.76 -6.85 -4.78
CA VAL A 42 -1.85 -7.43 -5.76
C VAL A 42 -1.32 -8.72 -5.18
N SER A 43 -1.61 -9.84 -5.85
CA SER A 43 -1.07 -11.14 -5.49
C SER A 43 0.45 -11.13 -5.62
N GLU A 44 1.14 -11.52 -4.56
CA GLU A 44 2.60 -11.63 -4.53
C GLU A 44 3.13 -12.49 -5.68
N GLU A 45 2.42 -13.60 -5.92
CA GLU A 45 2.63 -14.56 -6.99
C GLU A 45 2.63 -13.91 -8.39
N ARG A 46 1.72 -12.96 -8.65
CA ARG A 46 1.63 -12.31 -9.97
C ARG A 46 2.86 -11.46 -10.24
N VAL A 47 3.36 -10.74 -9.24
CA VAL A 47 4.57 -9.91 -9.37
C VAL A 47 5.81 -10.79 -9.52
N GLN A 48 5.86 -11.91 -8.79
CA GLN A 48 6.93 -12.89 -8.91
C GLN A 48 6.97 -13.54 -10.30
N TYR A 49 5.81 -13.93 -10.83
CA TYR A 49 5.69 -14.45 -12.20
C TYR A 49 6.18 -13.43 -13.23
N LEU A 50 5.71 -12.17 -13.16
CA LEU A 50 6.16 -11.11 -14.08
C LEU A 50 7.66 -10.83 -13.97
N LYS A 51 8.24 -10.98 -12.78
CA LYS A 51 9.69 -10.85 -12.58
C LYS A 51 10.45 -11.99 -13.26
N GLU A 52 9.99 -13.22 -13.14
CA GLU A 52 10.60 -14.39 -13.79
C GLU A 52 10.48 -14.29 -15.32
N GLU A 53 9.28 -13.96 -15.80
CA GLU A 53 9.03 -13.71 -17.23
C GLU A 53 9.89 -12.55 -17.77
N LEU A 54 10.11 -11.51 -16.96
CA LEU A 54 11.02 -10.44 -17.33
C LEU A 54 12.46 -10.95 -17.40
N ASP A 55 12.95 -11.69 -16.40
CA ASP A 55 14.32 -12.23 -16.41
C ASP A 55 14.55 -13.16 -17.62
N ASP A 56 13.55 -13.96 -18.02
CA ASP A 56 13.58 -14.87 -19.18
C ASP A 56 13.39 -14.18 -20.54
N ALA A 57 12.80 -12.98 -20.58
CA ALA A 57 12.56 -12.25 -21.82
C ALA A 57 13.89 -11.89 -22.51
N LYS A 58 14.07 -12.40 -23.73
CA LYS A 58 15.23 -12.10 -24.60
C LYS A 58 14.93 -11.06 -25.67
N THR A 59 13.68 -10.96 -26.11
CA THR A 59 13.25 -10.06 -27.18
C THR A 59 12.69 -8.76 -26.61
N ALA A 60 12.98 -7.63 -27.26
CA ALA A 60 12.49 -6.30 -26.85
C ALA A 60 10.95 -6.22 -26.77
N SER A 61 10.23 -6.88 -27.69
CA SER A 61 8.75 -6.93 -27.67
C SER A 61 8.19 -7.63 -26.41
N ASN A 62 8.81 -8.75 -26.00
CA ASN A 62 8.42 -9.46 -24.78
C ASN A 62 8.72 -8.60 -23.54
N MET A 63 9.90 -7.96 -23.50
CA MET A 63 10.25 -7.05 -22.41
C MET A 63 9.25 -5.89 -22.30
N MET A 64 8.81 -5.31 -23.41
CA MET A 64 7.82 -4.24 -23.42
C MET A 64 6.46 -4.70 -22.90
N SER A 65 5.99 -5.87 -23.35
CA SER A 65 4.71 -6.44 -22.90
C SER A 65 4.69 -6.68 -21.38
N VAL A 66 5.78 -7.20 -20.83
CA VAL A 66 5.92 -7.42 -19.39
C VAL A 66 6.02 -6.08 -18.63
N LEU A 67 6.71 -5.07 -19.17
CA LEU A 67 6.77 -3.74 -18.57
C LEU A 67 5.40 -3.06 -18.52
N GLU A 68 4.56 -3.24 -19.55
CA GLU A 68 3.18 -2.74 -19.57
C GLU A 68 2.31 -3.44 -18.53
N ALA A 69 2.43 -4.77 -18.41
CA ALA A 69 1.75 -5.51 -17.35
C ALA A 69 2.20 -5.03 -15.95
N LEU A 70 3.49 -4.73 -15.77
CA LEU A 70 4.03 -4.21 -14.50
C LEU A 70 3.58 -2.78 -14.19
N GLU A 71 3.29 -1.97 -15.19
CA GLU A 71 2.79 -0.61 -15.01
C GLU A 71 1.36 -0.58 -14.46
N GLN A 72 0.53 -1.55 -14.88
CA GLN A 72 -0.82 -1.72 -14.37
C GLN A 72 -0.85 -2.25 -12.93
N VAL A 73 0.22 -2.93 -12.51
CA VAL A 73 0.30 -3.53 -11.18
C VAL A 73 0.73 -2.52 -10.13
N PHE A 74 -0.06 -2.44 -9.07
CA PHE A 74 0.27 -1.63 -7.91
C PHE A 74 1.40 -2.27 -7.07
N VAL A 75 2.65 -1.84 -7.29
CA VAL A 75 3.76 -2.32 -6.47
C VAL A 75 3.90 -1.50 -5.18
N SER A 76 3.64 -2.13 -4.03
CA SER A 76 3.80 -1.55 -2.70
C SER A 76 5.26 -1.63 -2.19
N LEU A 77 5.58 -0.95 -1.09
CA LEU A 77 6.90 -1.05 -0.46
C LEU A 77 7.21 -2.49 -0.03
N GLU A 78 6.25 -3.17 0.58
CA GLU A 78 6.39 -4.56 1.04
C GLU A 78 6.62 -5.51 -0.15
N MET A 79 5.91 -5.27 -1.26
CA MET A 79 6.10 -6.04 -2.49
C MET A 79 7.50 -5.87 -3.09
N LEU A 80 8.03 -4.64 -3.09
CA LEU A 80 9.41 -4.38 -3.54
C LEU A 80 10.44 -5.09 -2.66
N GLU A 81 10.22 -5.10 -1.34
CA GLU A 81 11.12 -5.74 -0.36
C GLU A 81 11.11 -7.27 -0.52
N LYS A 82 9.94 -7.88 -0.71
CA LYS A 82 9.78 -9.34 -0.86
C LYS A 82 10.25 -9.86 -2.21
N THR A 83 9.74 -9.31 -3.30
CA THR A 83 9.98 -9.83 -4.67
C THR A 83 11.33 -9.38 -5.25
N ARG A 84 11.91 -8.30 -4.71
CA ARG A 84 13.12 -7.64 -5.21
C ARG A 84 13.06 -7.29 -6.71
N ILE A 85 11.85 -7.10 -7.26
CA ILE A 85 11.63 -6.80 -8.68
C ILE A 85 12.36 -5.53 -9.15
N GLY A 86 12.60 -4.56 -8.27
CA GLY A 86 13.39 -3.36 -8.58
C GLY A 86 14.84 -3.67 -8.99
N VAL A 87 15.43 -4.76 -8.48
CA VAL A 87 16.77 -5.21 -8.89
C VAL A 87 16.71 -5.78 -10.31
N THR A 88 15.71 -6.62 -10.60
CA THR A 88 15.47 -7.17 -11.94
C THR A 88 15.27 -6.05 -12.96
N LEU A 89 14.46 -5.02 -12.65
CA LEU A 89 14.29 -3.85 -13.53
C LEU A 89 15.60 -3.07 -13.73
N THR A 90 16.43 -2.96 -12.69
CA THR A 90 17.74 -2.30 -12.82
C THR A 90 18.67 -3.10 -13.72
N ARG A 91 18.68 -4.43 -13.60
CA ARG A 91 19.43 -5.30 -14.52
C ARG A 91 18.89 -5.18 -15.95
N LEU A 92 17.57 -5.11 -16.12
CA LEU A 92 16.92 -4.87 -17.41
C LEU A 92 17.45 -3.59 -18.07
N THR A 93 17.52 -2.48 -17.34
CA THR A 93 18.02 -1.21 -17.90
C THR A 93 19.48 -1.26 -18.36
N ARG A 94 20.27 -2.21 -17.85
CA ARG A 94 21.67 -2.42 -18.25
C ARG A 94 21.83 -3.38 -19.42
N ARG A 95 20.96 -4.40 -19.51
CA ARG A 95 21.06 -5.47 -20.52
C ARG A 95 20.21 -5.24 -21.77
N ALA A 96 19.16 -4.42 -21.69
CA ALA A 96 18.30 -4.16 -22.83
C ALA A 96 19.06 -3.33 -23.87
N ASP A 97 18.99 -3.68 -25.14
CA ASP A 97 19.61 -2.89 -26.21
C ASP A 97 18.73 -1.71 -26.64
N SER A 98 17.41 -1.89 -26.61
CA SER A 98 16.42 -0.87 -26.97
C SER A 98 16.35 0.26 -25.93
N ASP A 99 16.53 1.50 -26.39
CA ASP A 99 16.44 2.68 -25.53
C ASP A 99 15.02 2.94 -25.01
N GLU A 100 13.99 2.57 -25.77
CA GLU A 100 12.59 2.67 -25.34
C GLU A 100 12.32 1.80 -24.11
N VAL A 101 12.81 0.55 -24.13
CA VAL A 101 12.71 -0.39 -22.99
C VAL A 101 13.42 0.19 -21.78
N LYS A 102 14.63 0.76 -21.97
CA LYS A 102 15.39 1.37 -20.87
C LYS A 102 14.67 2.58 -20.27
N GLU A 103 14.08 3.42 -21.11
CA GLU A 103 13.35 4.62 -20.68
C GLU A 103 12.11 4.25 -19.87
N ARG A 104 11.32 3.30 -20.37
CA ARG A 104 10.10 2.83 -19.70
C ARG A 104 10.40 2.19 -18.35
N ALA A 105 11.43 1.34 -18.30
CA ALA A 105 11.92 0.77 -17.05
C ALA A 105 12.46 1.84 -16.07
N ARG A 106 13.16 2.86 -16.56
CA ARG A 106 13.61 4.00 -15.72
C ARG A 106 12.43 4.77 -15.12
N ASN A 107 11.37 4.99 -15.90
CA ASN A 107 10.16 5.68 -15.44
C ASN A 107 9.43 4.88 -14.35
N LEU A 108 9.28 3.56 -14.55
CA LEU A 108 8.73 2.66 -13.52
C LEU A 108 9.56 2.69 -12.23
N LEU A 109 10.89 2.59 -12.34
CA LEU A 109 11.79 2.69 -11.18
C LEU A 109 11.63 4.02 -10.43
N ARG A 110 11.49 5.14 -11.14
CA ARG A 110 11.25 6.46 -10.52
C ARG A 110 9.91 6.50 -9.79
N ALA A 111 8.85 6.00 -10.41
CA ALA A 111 7.52 5.94 -9.80
C ALA A 111 7.52 5.10 -8.52
N TRP A 112 8.12 3.91 -8.58
CA TRP A 112 8.24 3.00 -7.43
C TRP A 112 9.11 3.59 -6.31
N LYS A 113 10.25 4.23 -6.64
CA LYS A 113 11.10 4.92 -5.64
C LYS A 113 10.36 6.04 -4.92
N SER A 114 9.63 6.88 -5.66
CA SER A 114 8.83 7.96 -5.07
C SER A 114 7.77 7.40 -4.12
N ARG A 115 7.10 6.32 -4.54
CA ARG A 115 6.09 5.63 -3.74
C ARG A 115 6.67 4.98 -2.49
N ALA A 116 7.79 4.27 -2.62
CA ALA A 116 8.53 3.66 -1.52
C ALA A 116 8.98 4.72 -0.50
N LYS A 117 9.54 5.85 -0.95
CA LYS A 117 9.93 6.97 -0.07
C LYS A 117 8.75 7.52 0.73
N LYS A 118 7.59 7.70 0.09
CA LYS A 118 6.35 8.12 0.79
C LYS A 118 5.90 7.08 1.81
N ALA A 119 5.95 5.78 1.46
CA ALA A 119 5.60 4.69 2.36
C ALA A 119 6.55 4.59 3.57
N MET A 120 7.87 4.70 3.36
CA MET A 120 8.88 4.73 4.42
C MET A 120 8.67 5.90 5.38
N ARG A 121 8.41 7.12 4.85
CA ARG A 121 8.08 8.29 5.69
C ARG A 121 6.83 8.05 6.56
N ARG A 122 5.80 7.41 6.01
CA ARG A 122 4.60 7.03 6.79
C ARG A 122 4.93 5.98 7.84
N ARG A 123 5.77 4.98 7.52
CA ARG A 123 6.24 3.97 8.47
C ARG A 123 7.01 4.62 9.62
N ALA A 124 7.99 5.48 9.32
CA ALA A 124 8.76 6.22 10.32
C ALA A 124 7.88 7.07 11.24
N ARG A 125 6.93 7.84 10.68
CA ARG A 125 5.96 8.61 11.50
C ARG A 125 5.11 7.73 12.40
N ARG A 126 4.67 6.54 11.93
CA ARG A 126 3.93 5.59 12.77
C ARG A 126 4.80 5.06 13.90
N VAL A 127 6.06 4.73 13.64
CA VAL A 127 7.00 4.29 14.69
C VAL A 127 7.24 5.41 15.70
N GLU A 128 7.42 6.66 15.25
CA GLU A 128 7.57 7.81 16.14
C GLU A 128 6.32 8.08 16.98
N THR A 129 5.13 7.98 16.38
CA THR A 129 3.86 8.29 17.05
C THR A 129 3.40 7.17 17.99
N TYR A 130 3.63 5.91 17.62
CA TYR A 130 3.11 4.74 18.34
C TYR A 130 4.19 3.95 19.07
N GLY A 131 5.43 3.90 18.57
CA GLY A 131 6.55 3.20 19.22
C GLY A 131 7.13 3.96 20.41
N ARG A 132 6.98 5.29 20.46
CA ARG A 132 7.34 6.10 21.64
C ARG A 132 6.42 5.84 22.84
N ASN A 133 5.21 5.32 22.62
CA ASN A 133 4.23 5.03 23.67
C ASN A 133 4.40 3.63 24.33
N PHE A 134 5.45 2.88 23.99
CA PHE A 134 5.75 1.55 24.56
C PHE A 134 7.09 1.51 25.32
N ALA A 135 7.69 2.68 25.56
CA ALA A 135 9.00 2.81 26.24
C ALA A 135 8.91 3.41 27.65
N ASP A 136 7.69 3.61 28.19
CA ASP A 136 7.44 3.98 29.59
C ASP A 136 6.81 2.79 30.33
#